data_AF-A0A4Q8QYJ1-F1
#
_entry.id   AF-A0A4Q8QYJ1-F1
#
_cell.length_a   1.000
_cell.length_b   1.000
_cell.length_c   1.000
_cell.angle_alpha   90.00
_cell.angle_beta   90.00
_cell.angle_gamma   90.00
#
_symmetry.space_group_name_H-M   'P 1'
#
loop_
_entity.id
_entity.type
_entity.pdbx_description
1 polymer ?
#
loop_
_entity_poly.entity_id
_entity_poly.type
_entity_poly.pdbx_seq_one_letter_code
_entity_poly.pdbx_strand_id
1 'polypeptide(L)'
;MNRKQAVRINEHLLDAYQAMDDARMAIAGLGKDERLKLEDLLQEVVAALQQKLLAPIYDQYPDLEPPVVDEEIPTVDSRLEWSQVRLPPSLTEADFDSIIFSLLKPQWRRPQG
;
A
#
# COMPACT_ATOMS: atom_id res chain seq x y z
N MET A 1 29.72 -7.45 -10.39
CA MET A 1 29.50 -6.00 -10.13
C MET A 1 30.27 -5.60 -8.88
N ASN A 2 30.85 -4.40 -8.79
CA ASN A 2 31.54 -3.98 -7.55
C ASN A 2 30.54 -3.38 -6.52
N ARG A 3 30.93 -3.35 -5.24
CA ARG A 3 30.04 -2.88 -4.15
C ARG A 3 29.52 -1.45 -4.37
N LYS A 4 30.37 -0.55 -4.88
CA LYS A 4 29.96 0.85 -5.14
C LYS A 4 28.88 0.94 -6.24
N GLN A 5 28.96 0.09 -7.24
CA GLN A 5 27.92 -0.04 -8.27
C GLN A 5 26.65 -0.67 -7.68
N ALA A 6 26.80 -1.71 -6.84
CA ALA A 6 25.69 -2.37 -6.18
C ALA A 6 24.87 -1.40 -5.32
N VAL A 7 25.53 -0.55 -4.51
CA VAL A 7 24.87 0.48 -3.70
C VAL A 7 24.04 1.43 -4.57
N ARG A 8 24.62 1.98 -5.64
CA ARG A 8 23.89 2.93 -6.50
C ARG A 8 22.70 2.28 -7.20
N ILE A 9 22.87 1.05 -7.68
CA ILE A 9 21.79 0.32 -8.33
C ILE A 9 20.70 0.01 -7.31
N ASN A 10 21.07 -0.40 -6.09
CA ASN A 10 20.13 -0.63 -5.00
C ASN A 10 19.30 0.63 -4.68
N GLU A 11 19.95 1.78 -4.51
CA GLU A 11 19.29 3.08 -4.27
C GLU A 11 18.28 3.40 -5.38
N HIS A 12 18.68 3.30 -6.66
CA HIS A 12 17.77 3.55 -7.77
C HIS A 12 16.60 2.57 -7.86
N LEU A 13 16.82 1.30 -7.48
CA LEU A 13 15.75 0.30 -7.46
C LEU A 13 14.75 0.57 -6.33
N LEU A 14 15.22 1.02 -5.17
CA LEU A 14 14.35 1.44 -4.06
C LEU A 14 13.55 2.70 -4.41
N ASP A 15 14.17 3.69 -5.05
CA ASP A 15 13.47 4.88 -5.55
C ASP A 15 12.38 4.51 -6.57
N ALA A 16 12.68 3.59 -7.49
CA ALA A 16 11.71 3.09 -8.46
C ALA A 16 10.55 2.35 -7.79
N TYR A 17 10.85 1.54 -6.76
CA TYR A 17 9.83 0.84 -5.97
C TYR A 17 8.88 1.84 -5.29
N GLN A 18 9.42 2.85 -4.62
CA GLN A 18 8.63 3.90 -3.97
C GLN A 18 7.73 4.63 -4.98
N ALA A 19 8.28 5.03 -6.13
CA ALA A 19 7.50 5.71 -7.16
C ALA A 19 6.36 4.85 -7.73
N MET A 20 6.56 3.52 -7.81
CA MET A 20 5.50 2.59 -8.22
C MET A 20 4.41 2.45 -7.15
N ASP A 21 4.77 2.46 -5.87
CA ASP A 21 3.78 2.43 -4.79
C ASP A 21 2.97 3.74 -4.74
N ASP A 22 3.62 4.88 -4.93
CA ASP A 22 2.94 6.17 -5.04
C ASP A 22 1.97 6.18 -6.24
N ALA A 23 2.39 5.61 -7.38
CA ALA A 23 1.53 5.46 -8.55
C ALA A 23 0.33 4.54 -8.25
N ARG A 24 0.54 3.44 -7.53
CA ARG A 24 -0.53 2.53 -7.06
C ARG A 24 -1.54 3.27 -6.18
N MET A 25 -1.07 4.11 -5.27
CA MET A 25 -1.93 4.92 -4.41
C MET A 25 -2.71 5.98 -5.20
N ALA A 26 -2.07 6.62 -6.19
CA ALA A 26 -2.72 7.63 -7.03
C ALA A 26 -3.85 7.06 -7.89
N ILE A 27 -3.74 5.81 -8.33
CA ILE A 27 -4.76 5.15 -9.18
C ILE A 27 -5.93 4.57 -8.37
N ALA A 28 -5.89 4.65 -7.04
CA ALA A 28 -6.95 4.11 -6.18
C ALA A 28 -8.32 4.76 -6.44
N GLY A 29 -8.36 5.95 -7.03
CA GLY A 29 -9.56 6.66 -7.47
C GLY A 29 -10.12 6.27 -8.84
N LEU A 30 -9.47 5.37 -9.59
CA LEU A 30 -9.96 4.90 -10.88
C LEU A 30 -11.15 3.93 -10.73
N GLY A 31 -11.90 3.76 -11.83
CA GLY A 31 -12.95 2.74 -11.93
C GLY A 31 -12.38 1.33 -11.71
N LYS A 32 -13.19 0.43 -11.15
CA LYS A 32 -12.75 -0.91 -10.69
C LYS A 32 -11.95 -1.69 -11.75
N ASP A 33 -12.40 -1.71 -13.00
CA ASP A 33 -11.76 -2.50 -14.06
C ASP A 33 -10.44 -1.91 -14.55
N GLU A 34 -10.31 -0.57 -14.55
CA GLU A 34 -9.08 0.13 -14.92
C GLU A 34 -8.04 0.01 -13.81
N ARG A 35 -8.49 0.14 -12.55
CA ARG A 35 -7.66 -0.08 -11.38
C ARG A 35 -7.08 -1.49 -11.37
N LEU A 36 -7.90 -2.53 -11.54
CA LEU A 36 -7.44 -3.92 -11.48
C LEU A 36 -6.37 -4.22 -12.55
N LYS A 37 -6.60 -3.79 -13.80
CA LYS A 37 -5.62 -4.01 -14.88
C LYS A 37 -4.29 -3.32 -14.60
N LEU A 38 -4.33 -2.10 -14.08
CA LEU A 38 -3.10 -1.35 -13.80
C LEU A 38 -2.40 -1.85 -12.54
N GLU A 39 -3.17 -2.27 -11.52
CA GLU A 39 -2.67 -2.88 -10.30
C GLU A 39 -1.92 -4.19 -10.60
N ASP A 40 -2.48 -5.06 -11.44
CA ASP A 40 -1.83 -6.31 -11.86
C ASP A 40 -0.49 -6.03 -12.58
N LEU A 41 -0.47 -5.09 -13.52
CA LEU A 41 0.74 -4.72 -14.25
C LEU A 41 1.82 -4.13 -13.33
N LEU A 42 1.42 -3.27 -12.38
CA LEU A 42 2.33 -2.69 -11.39
C LEU A 42 2.92 -3.78 -10.48
N GLN A 43 2.10 -4.73 -10.02
CA GLN A 43 2.56 -5.86 -9.21
C GLN A 43 3.57 -6.74 -9.97
N GLU A 44 3.35 -7.01 -11.26
CA GLU A 44 4.29 -7.78 -12.08
C GLU A 44 5.66 -7.08 -12.19
N VAL A 45 5.66 -5.76 -12.40
CA VAL A 45 6.90 -4.98 -12.49
C VAL A 45 7.61 -4.97 -11.14
N VAL A 46 6.88 -4.72 -10.05
CA VAL A 46 7.41 -4.76 -8.69
C VAL A 46 8.04 -6.12 -8.38
N ALA A 47 7.36 -7.22 -8.68
CA ALA A 47 7.88 -8.57 -8.48
C ALA A 47 9.15 -8.82 -9.30
N ALA A 48 9.21 -8.33 -10.54
CA ALA A 48 10.40 -8.43 -11.38
C ALA A 48 11.59 -7.64 -10.80
N LEU A 49 11.37 -6.42 -10.30
CA LEU A 49 12.41 -5.63 -9.64
C LEU A 49 12.96 -6.34 -8.39
N GLN A 50 12.06 -6.86 -7.55
CA GLN A 50 12.46 -7.58 -6.32
C GLN A 50 13.22 -8.88 -6.64
N GLN A 51 12.65 -9.76 -7.46
CA GLN A 51 13.21 -11.10 -7.66
C GLN A 51 14.41 -11.13 -8.62
N LYS A 52 14.40 -10.30 -9.67
CA LYS A 52 15.41 -10.39 -10.74
C LYS A 52 16.55 -9.40 -10.55
N LEU A 53 16.36 -8.32 -9.80
CA LEU A 53 17.37 -7.28 -9.62
C LEU A 53 17.84 -7.18 -8.17
N LEU A 54 16.92 -6.99 -7.21
CA LEU A 54 17.29 -6.80 -5.80
C LEU A 54 17.82 -8.09 -5.16
N ALA A 55 17.14 -9.23 -5.31
CA ALA A 55 17.58 -10.49 -4.69
C ALA A 55 19.02 -10.88 -5.08
N PRO A 56 19.44 -10.82 -6.37
CA PRO A 56 20.84 -11.08 -6.73
C PRO A 56 21.85 -10.07 -6.17
N ILE A 57 21.42 -8.83 -5.88
CA ILE A 57 22.26 -7.82 -5.23
C ILE A 57 22.44 -8.17 -3.76
N TYR A 58 21.37 -8.56 -3.07
CA TYR A 58 21.42 -8.95 -1.66
C TYR A 58 22.16 -10.28 -1.45
N ASP A 59 22.03 -11.25 -2.37
CA ASP A 59 22.83 -12.47 -2.35
C ASP A 59 24.34 -12.19 -2.40
N GLN A 60 24.75 -11.15 -3.14
CA GLN A 60 26.15 -10.74 -3.28
C GLN A 60 26.60 -9.79 -2.15
N TYR A 61 25.69 -8.96 -1.65
CA TYR A 61 25.95 -7.93 -0.64
C TYR A 61 24.80 -7.89 0.37
N PRO A 62 24.77 -8.84 1.33
CA PRO A 62 23.66 -8.97 2.28
C PRO A 62 23.49 -7.75 3.19
N ASP A 63 24.56 -6.97 3.39
CA ASP A 63 24.54 -5.72 4.14
C ASP A 63 23.72 -4.60 3.47
N LEU A 64 23.34 -4.77 2.20
CA LEU A 64 22.51 -3.82 1.46
C LEU A 64 21.01 -4.14 1.56
N GLU A 65 20.64 -5.34 2.02
CA GLU A 65 19.24 -5.68 2.23
C GLU A 65 18.68 -4.79 3.35
N PRO A 66 17.57 -4.06 3.09
CA PRO A 66 16.90 -3.31 4.15
C PRO A 66 16.59 -4.27 5.30
N PRO A 67 16.75 -3.84 6.56
CA PRO A 67 16.21 -4.63 7.66
C PRO A 67 14.74 -4.92 7.35
N VAL A 68 14.27 -6.13 7.68
CA VAL A 68 12.84 -6.42 7.62
C VAL A 68 12.17 -5.39 8.52
N VAL A 69 11.63 -4.35 7.88
CA VAL A 69 10.70 -3.45 8.54
C VAL A 69 9.52 -4.37 8.72
N ASP A 70 9.28 -4.82 9.95
CA ASP A 70 7.93 -5.23 10.32
C ASP A 70 7.10 -4.06 9.82
N GLU A 71 6.35 -4.27 8.74
CA GLU A 71 5.35 -3.32 8.28
C GLU A 71 4.40 -3.21 9.48
N GLU A 72 4.72 -2.30 10.40
CA GLU A 72 3.83 -1.93 11.48
C GLU A 72 2.59 -1.49 10.73
N ILE A 73 1.57 -2.35 10.73
CA ILE A 73 0.22 -2.03 10.29
C ILE A 73 0.01 -0.63 10.84
N PRO A 74 -0.15 0.40 9.98
CA PRO A 74 -0.09 1.78 10.42
C PRO A 74 -1.06 1.88 11.58
N THR A 75 -0.49 1.98 12.78
CA THR A 75 -1.30 1.96 13.98
C THR A 75 -1.94 3.33 13.93
N VAL A 76 -3.23 3.37 13.62
CA VAL A 76 -3.99 4.61 13.66
C VAL A 76 -4.01 5.02 15.13
N ASP A 77 -2.95 5.68 15.59
CA ASP A 77 -2.86 6.32 16.90
C ASP A 77 -3.55 7.68 16.79
N SER A 78 -4.85 7.61 16.51
CA SER A 78 -5.73 8.74 16.74
C SER A 78 -6.05 8.74 18.23
N ARG A 79 -5.49 9.69 18.96
CA ARG A 79 -5.94 10.00 20.33
C ARG A 79 -7.36 10.57 20.39
N LEU A 80 -7.96 10.85 19.23
CA LEU A 80 -9.33 11.31 19.15
C LEU A 80 -10.27 10.12 19.24
N GLU A 81 -11.16 10.17 20.21
CA GLU A 81 -12.37 9.35 20.25
C GLU A 81 -13.28 9.73 19.06
N TRP A 82 -14.06 8.77 18.55
CA TRP A 82 -15.04 9.05 17.49
C TRP A 82 -15.99 10.21 17.83
N SER A 83 -16.35 10.35 19.10
CA SER A 83 -17.17 11.44 19.62
C SER A 83 -16.53 12.83 19.50
N GLN A 84 -15.20 12.89 19.33
CA GLN A 84 -14.43 14.11 19.17
C GLN A 84 -14.20 14.48 17.70
N VAL A 85 -14.52 13.57 16.77
CA VAL A 85 -14.45 13.82 15.34
C VAL A 85 -15.61 14.72 14.93
N ARG A 86 -15.30 15.92 14.43
CA ARG A 86 -16.32 16.84 13.88
C ARG A 86 -16.46 16.60 12.38
N LEU A 87 -17.59 16.06 11.99
CA LEU A 87 -17.94 15.91 10.59
C LEU A 87 -18.32 17.26 9.96
N PRO A 88 -18.10 17.46 8.65
CA PRO A 88 -18.70 18.56 7.91
C PRO A 88 -20.22 18.59 8.13
N PRO A 89 -20.88 19.77 8.13
CA PRO A 89 -22.32 19.89 8.41
C PRO A 89 -23.21 19.07 7.46
N SER A 90 -22.68 18.73 6.28
CA SER A 90 -23.34 17.95 5.25
C SER A 90 -23.22 16.43 5.44
N LEU A 91 -22.49 15.97 6.44
CA LEU A 91 -22.20 14.54 6.67
C LEU A 91 -22.52 14.15 8.11
N THR A 92 -23.16 13.00 8.24
CA THR A 92 -23.50 12.37 9.52
C THR A 92 -22.77 11.04 9.66
N GLU A 93 -22.65 10.53 10.88
CA GLU A 93 -22.11 9.19 11.15
C GLU A 93 -22.88 8.11 10.36
N ALA A 94 -24.20 8.25 10.23
CA ALA A 94 -25.05 7.36 9.46
C ALA A 94 -24.68 7.31 7.96
N ASP A 95 -24.16 8.40 7.40
CA ASP A 95 -23.71 8.42 6.00
C ASP A 95 -22.45 7.56 5.82
N PHE A 96 -21.53 7.59 6.80
CA PHE A 96 -20.35 6.73 6.81
C PHE A 96 -20.72 5.26 6.99
N ASP A 97 -21.59 4.96 7.95
CA ASP A 97 -22.09 3.61 8.17
C ASP A 97 -22.73 3.04 6.91
N SER A 98 -23.55 3.84 6.21
CA SER A 98 -24.18 3.44 4.96
C SER A 98 -23.15 3.08 3.89
N ILE A 99 -22.10 3.88 3.71
CA ILE A 99 -21.01 3.62 2.78
C ILE A 99 -20.27 2.34 3.19
N ILE A 100 -19.87 2.20 4.46
CA ILE A 100 -19.13 1.04 4.97
C ILE A 100 -19.97 -0.24 4.77
N PHE A 101 -21.23 -0.24 5.19
CA PHE A 101 -22.12 -1.39 5.04
C PHE A 101 -22.47 -1.71 3.58
N SER A 102 -22.41 -0.73 2.68
CA SER A 102 -22.56 -0.97 1.23
C SER A 102 -21.36 -1.72 0.64
N LEU A 103 -20.16 -1.54 1.21
CA LEU A 103 -18.92 -2.16 0.76
C LEU A 103 -18.65 -3.52 1.43
N LEU A 104 -19.26 -3.77 2.60
CA LEU A 104 -19.13 -5.05 3.30
C LEU A 104 -19.91 -6.18 2.60
N LYS A 105 -19.25 -7.33 2.42
CA LYS A 105 -19.90 -8.54 1.88
C LYS A 105 -21.07 -8.98 2.79
N PRO A 106 -22.18 -9.53 2.22
CA PRO A 106 -23.43 -9.80 2.95
C PRO A 106 -23.28 -10.61 4.25
N GLN A 107 -22.29 -11.50 4.32
CA GLN A 107 -22.01 -12.37 5.48
C GLN A 107 -21.63 -11.62 6.78
N TRP A 108 -21.34 -10.32 6.71
CA TRP A 108 -20.93 -9.49 7.85
C TRP A 108 -22.03 -8.54 8.35
N ARG A 109 -23.20 -8.52 7.72
CA ARG A 109 -24.35 -7.78 8.23
C ARG A 109 -24.98 -8.61 9.35
N ARG A 110 -24.85 -8.18 10.60
CA ARG A 110 -25.63 -8.81 11.68
C ARG A 110 -27.12 -8.67 11.35
N PRO A 111 -27.95 -9.70 11.60
CA PRO A 111 -29.38 -9.55 11.43
C PRO A 111 -29.86 -8.46 12.39
N GLN A 112 -30.54 -7.45 11.85
CA GLN A 112 -31.30 -6.50 12.66
C GLN A 112 -32.42 -7.31 13.33
N GLY A 113 -32.36 -7.41 14.65
CA GLY A 113 -33.42 -7.92 15.52
C GLY A 113 -33.97 -6.77 16.34
#